data_AF-A0A2N6UJW6-F1
#
_entry.id   AF-A0A2N6UJW6-F1
#
_cell.length_a   1.000
_cell.length_b   1.000
_cell.length_c   1.000
_cell.angle_alpha   90.00
_cell.angle_beta   90.00
_cell.angle_gamma   90.00
#
_symmetry.space_group_name_H-M   'P 1'
#
loop_
_entity.id
_entity.type
_entity.pdbx_description
1 polymer ?
#
loop_
_entity_poly.entity_id
_entity_poly.type
_entity_poly.pdbx_seq_one_letter_code
_entity_poly.pdbx_strand_id
1 'polypeptide(L)'
;MNKYFLKFLLIERIKITKVFNGIVYGIRKIPLIGKHLGDKYYFYDLKEIINTFVPIFSIIWQFIKSILTFGFAIFISRTMLKFLFEISDKSPLFFRENFDLSLGAVLLTCIPFSFYITNMITSSLLTDNGNAFSDLSKNFNFFPNDLAHIFLYLQPFLIFIGRTLGFVIFGKIFANINPIYTFLFSLGIYFYNINITGFWTKIYEKREKPFFEDRPFLQIILILILDLAISLLVLIIKLDFKVLSLGYFFINLILFPFVVKYFKNFKGYDKIIEKTIRVYKLAVEDSKDVQNNVVKIKNKDINKNEKIKGEGFVYLNKLFFKRHKRHLLKPTLIKSGIFFALGIGGFFILSSLTMKANELYKILIYAIPIISYILFKQDLILMAFYKNCDSSLLYYNFYREDKNLLKMFWLRFNSIFKLMSIPMGAMFIIYIGFAIKFLTKTDLNLTLPIFYILLNAIFFTVLPLFQYYIIQPFDKEGKQKSVVLVLMNMFLYYIFIFGLPALATKIGEIKFMLIISIFIIAFVGLASFLIYKFAPKTFKIKQ
;
A
#
# COMPACT_ATOMS: atom_id res chain seq x y z
N MET A 1 17.09 -35.76 14.39
CA MET A 1 16.43 -34.72 13.56
C MET A 1 17.46 -33.66 13.17
N ASN A 2 17.59 -33.28 11.88
CA ASN A 2 18.62 -32.34 11.40
C ASN A 2 18.59 -31.02 12.21
N LYS A 3 19.76 -30.54 12.70
CA LYS A 3 19.92 -29.30 13.48
C LYS A 3 19.20 -28.10 12.82
N TYR A 4 19.26 -28.00 11.49
CA TYR A 4 18.61 -26.91 10.75
C TYR A 4 17.08 -27.02 10.76
N PHE A 5 16.54 -28.24 10.74
CA PHE A 5 15.10 -28.46 10.76
C PHE A 5 14.49 -28.10 12.12
N LEU A 6 15.14 -28.48 13.22
CA LEU A 6 14.74 -28.06 14.58
C LEU A 6 14.71 -26.52 14.71
N LYS A 7 15.76 -25.86 14.24
CA LYS A 7 15.87 -24.41 14.22
C LYS A 7 14.82 -23.75 13.32
N PHE A 8 14.52 -24.35 12.17
CA PHE A 8 13.44 -23.91 11.29
C PHE A 8 12.08 -24.02 11.95
N LEU A 9 11.76 -25.13 12.63
CA LEU A 9 10.52 -25.27 13.38
C LEU A 9 10.39 -24.21 14.49
N LEU A 10 11.50 -23.84 15.14
CA LEU A 10 11.50 -22.75 16.13
C LEU A 10 11.21 -21.39 15.49
N ILE A 11 11.80 -21.10 14.32
CA ILE A 11 11.49 -19.88 13.55
C ILE A 11 10.01 -19.85 13.17
N GLU A 12 9.47 -20.96 12.69
CA GLU A 12 8.07 -21.08 12.29
C GLU A 12 7.12 -20.94 13.48
N ARG A 13 7.47 -21.52 14.64
CA ARG A 13 6.75 -21.31 15.90
C ARG A 13 6.67 -19.82 16.23
N ILE A 14 7.81 -19.11 16.22
CA ILE A 14 7.85 -17.67 16.48
C ILE A 14 6.94 -16.91 15.50
N LYS A 15 6.99 -17.22 14.20
CA LYS A 15 6.16 -16.55 13.19
C LYS A 15 4.67 -16.79 13.43
N ILE A 16 4.25 -18.02 13.65
CA ILE A 16 2.84 -18.36 13.88
C ILE A 16 2.34 -17.73 15.17
N THR A 17 3.12 -17.78 16.26
CA THR A 17 2.75 -17.13 17.52
C THR A 17 2.61 -15.61 17.35
N LYS A 18 3.51 -14.97 16.58
CA LYS A 18 3.40 -13.53 16.24
C LYS A 18 2.12 -13.23 15.44
N VAL A 19 1.80 -14.05 14.43
CA VAL A 19 0.57 -13.90 13.61
C VAL A 19 -0.68 -14.07 14.48
N PHE A 20 -0.75 -15.13 15.28
CA PHE A 20 -1.88 -15.42 16.15
C PHE A 20 -2.10 -14.28 17.16
N ASN A 21 -1.02 -13.84 17.85
CA ASN A 21 -1.10 -12.71 18.77
C ASN A 21 -1.53 -11.42 18.06
N GLY A 22 -1.08 -11.20 16.82
CA GLY A 22 -1.49 -10.06 15.99
C GLY A 22 -2.98 -10.09 15.64
N ILE A 23 -3.51 -11.27 15.27
CA ILE A 23 -4.94 -11.47 14.99
C ILE A 23 -5.76 -11.20 16.25
N VAL A 24 -5.41 -11.84 17.38
CA VAL A 24 -6.11 -11.65 18.67
C VAL A 24 -6.09 -10.17 19.08
N TYR A 25 -4.94 -9.50 18.95
CA TYR A 25 -4.82 -8.07 19.21
C TYR A 25 -5.70 -7.22 18.30
N GLY A 26 -5.76 -7.55 17.01
CA GLY A 26 -6.60 -6.88 16.03
C GLY A 26 -8.09 -6.99 16.35
N ILE A 27 -8.58 -8.20 16.62
CA ILE A 27 -9.99 -8.46 16.94
C ILE A 27 -10.37 -7.75 18.26
N ARG A 28 -9.48 -7.74 19.26
CA ARG A 28 -9.69 -6.99 20.52
C ARG A 28 -9.86 -5.49 20.34
N LYS A 29 -9.30 -4.91 19.28
CA LYS A 29 -9.46 -3.50 18.99
C LYS A 29 -10.74 -3.16 18.21
N ILE A 30 -11.52 -4.16 17.79
CA ILE A 30 -12.83 -3.95 17.16
C ILE A 30 -13.83 -3.55 18.26
N PRO A 31 -14.45 -2.35 18.22
CA PRO A 31 -15.23 -1.81 19.34
C PRO A 31 -16.41 -2.68 19.82
N LEU A 32 -17.00 -3.47 18.93
CA LEU A 32 -18.15 -4.34 19.20
C LEU A 32 -17.72 -5.75 19.65
N ILE A 33 -16.76 -6.35 18.95
CA ILE A 33 -16.34 -7.74 19.18
C ILE A 33 -15.32 -7.81 20.32
N GLY A 34 -14.45 -6.82 20.43
CA GLY A 34 -13.29 -6.83 21.30
C GLY A 34 -13.60 -6.92 22.79
N LYS A 35 -14.77 -6.39 23.20
CA LYS A 35 -15.24 -6.43 24.58
C LYS A 35 -15.71 -7.81 25.04
N HIS A 36 -16.02 -8.71 24.11
CA HIS A 36 -16.52 -10.05 24.39
C HIS A 36 -15.43 -11.14 24.38
N LEU A 37 -14.17 -10.81 24.07
CA LEU A 37 -13.07 -11.78 23.90
C LEU A 37 -12.36 -12.18 25.21
N GLY A 38 -12.86 -11.73 26.37
CA GLY A 38 -12.31 -12.07 27.68
C GLY A 38 -10.84 -11.68 27.91
N ASP A 39 -10.24 -12.27 28.95
CA ASP A 39 -8.89 -11.97 29.40
C ASP A 39 -7.78 -12.42 28.44
N LYS A 40 -6.57 -11.84 28.58
CA LYS A 40 -5.39 -12.16 27.75
C LYS A 40 -5.03 -13.66 27.70
N TYR A 41 -5.39 -14.40 28.74
CA TYR A 41 -5.11 -15.84 28.89
C TYR A 41 -6.19 -16.74 28.30
N TYR A 42 -7.33 -16.20 27.87
CA TYR A 42 -8.43 -17.00 27.31
C TYR A 42 -8.02 -17.84 26.09
N PHE A 43 -6.97 -17.43 25.37
CA PHE A 43 -6.45 -18.16 24.21
C PHE A 43 -5.26 -19.08 24.53
N TYR A 44 -5.02 -19.42 25.80
CA TYR A 44 -3.87 -20.24 26.19
C TYR A 44 -3.91 -21.62 25.52
N ASP A 45 -5.00 -22.36 25.67
CA ASP A 45 -5.16 -23.71 25.12
C ASP A 45 -5.02 -23.73 23.60
N LEU A 46 -5.59 -22.72 22.93
CA LEU A 46 -5.49 -22.56 21.48
C LEU A 46 -4.04 -22.29 21.04
N LYS A 47 -3.29 -21.50 21.81
CA LYS A 47 -1.84 -21.29 21.56
C LYS A 47 -1.05 -22.57 21.78
N GLU A 48 -1.41 -23.37 22.77
CA GLU A 48 -0.77 -24.65 23.04
C GLU A 48 -0.96 -25.62 21.86
N ILE A 49 -2.20 -25.78 21.38
CA ILE A 49 -2.51 -26.56 20.18
C ILE A 49 -1.69 -26.08 18.97
N ILE A 50 -1.65 -24.77 18.74
CA ILE A 50 -0.87 -24.17 17.65
C ILE A 50 0.63 -24.46 17.78
N ASN A 51 1.17 -24.39 19.00
CA ASN A 51 2.59 -24.63 19.27
C ASN A 51 2.98 -26.10 19.18
N THR A 52 2.04 -27.01 19.44
CA THR A 52 2.21 -28.46 19.28
C THR A 52 2.20 -28.85 17.79
N PHE A 53 1.30 -28.26 17.00
CA PHE A 53 1.15 -28.58 15.57
C PHE A 53 1.74 -27.52 14.61
N VAL A 54 2.87 -26.92 15.00
CA VAL A 54 3.56 -25.87 14.21
C VAL A 54 3.73 -26.24 12.73
N PRO A 55 4.21 -27.44 12.34
CA PRO A 55 4.37 -27.78 10.92
C PRO A 55 3.05 -27.66 10.13
N ILE A 56 1.94 -28.12 10.70
CA ILE A 56 0.62 -28.09 10.06
C ILE A 56 0.16 -26.64 9.90
N PHE A 57 0.22 -25.85 10.98
CA PHE A 57 -0.16 -24.44 10.94
C PHE A 57 0.75 -23.60 10.02
N SER A 58 2.03 -23.94 9.90
CA SER A 58 2.95 -23.33 8.92
C SER A 58 2.50 -23.59 7.49
N ILE A 59 2.12 -24.84 7.18
CA ILE A 59 1.63 -25.20 5.85
C ILE A 59 0.31 -24.48 5.56
N ILE A 60 -0.63 -24.47 6.51
CA ILE A 60 -1.92 -23.76 6.37
C ILE A 60 -1.67 -22.27 6.13
N TRP A 61 -0.83 -21.63 6.94
CA TRP A 61 -0.53 -20.21 6.81
C TRP A 61 0.18 -19.89 5.50
N GLN A 62 1.10 -20.76 5.08
CA GLN A 62 1.77 -20.62 3.80
C GLN A 62 0.82 -20.81 2.62
N PHE A 63 -0.12 -21.75 2.70
CA PHE A 63 -1.17 -21.96 1.72
C PHE A 63 -2.07 -20.73 1.59
N ILE A 64 -2.51 -20.13 2.70
CA ILE A 64 -3.28 -18.87 2.71
C ILE A 64 -2.51 -17.76 2.00
N LYS A 65 -1.22 -17.57 2.34
CA LYS A 65 -0.37 -16.57 1.65
C LYS A 65 -0.28 -16.83 0.15
N SER A 66 -0.06 -18.09 -0.24
CA SER A 66 0.07 -18.48 -1.64
C SER A 66 -1.22 -18.28 -2.44
N ILE A 67 -2.39 -18.51 -1.85
CA ILE A 67 -3.69 -18.20 -2.48
C ILE A 67 -3.85 -16.69 -2.64
N LEU A 68 -3.53 -15.90 -1.62
CA LEU A 68 -3.65 -14.45 -1.70
C LEU A 68 -2.72 -13.88 -2.77
N THR A 69 -1.47 -14.35 -2.86
CA THR A 69 -0.55 -13.91 -3.90
C THR A 69 -0.99 -14.36 -5.29
N PHE A 70 -1.55 -15.57 -5.43
CA PHE A 70 -2.05 -16.05 -6.72
C PHE A 70 -3.33 -15.33 -7.16
N GLY A 71 -4.26 -15.08 -6.24
CA GLY A 71 -5.46 -14.29 -6.50
C GLY A 71 -5.10 -12.86 -6.93
N PHE A 72 -4.08 -12.25 -6.30
CA PHE A 72 -3.56 -10.96 -6.72
C PHE A 72 -2.93 -11.00 -8.12
N ALA A 73 -2.13 -12.03 -8.43
CA ALA A 73 -1.56 -12.23 -9.75
C ALA A 73 -2.65 -12.38 -10.83
N ILE A 74 -3.69 -13.17 -10.57
CA ILE A 74 -4.84 -13.33 -11.47
C ILE A 74 -5.57 -11.99 -11.66
N PHE A 75 -5.78 -11.23 -10.59
CA PHE A 75 -6.43 -9.93 -10.65
C PHE A 75 -5.67 -8.95 -11.55
N ILE A 76 -4.35 -8.79 -11.32
CA ILE A 76 -3.51 -7.95 -12.18
C ILE A 76 -3.54 -8.43 -13.63
N SER A 77 -3.36 -9.73 -13.84
CA SER A 77 -3.34 -10.33 -15.18
C SER A 77 -4.65 -10.05 -15.93
N ARG A 78 -5.79 -10.20 -15.26
CA ARG A 78 -7.11 -9.92 -15.84
C ARG A 78 -7.24 -8.44 -16.21
N THR A 79 -6.78 -7.52 -15.37
CA THR A 79 -6.81 -6.08 -15.66
C THR A 79 -5.91 -5.74 -16.85
N MET A 80 -4.70 -6.30 -16.92
CA MET A 80 -3.79 -6.10 -18.06
C MET A 80 -4.38 -6.68 -19.36
N LEU A 81 -4.91 -7.90 -19.31
CA LEU A 81 -5.58 -8.53 -20.45
C LEU A 81 -6.77 -7.70 -20.94
N LYS A 82 -7.58 -7.15 -20.02
CA LYS A 82 -8.69 -6.26 -20.39
C LYS A 82 -8.19 -5.03 -21.15
N PHE A 83 -7.17 -4.38 -20.64
CA PHE A 83 -6.57 -3.20 -21.27
C PHE A 83 -6.01 -3.53 -22.67
N LEU A 84 -5.29 -4.64 -22.83
CA LEU A 84 -4.77 -5.10 -24.12
C LEU A 84 -5.89 -5.51 -25.09
N PHE A 85 -6.94 -6.14 -24.59
CA PHE A 85 -8.11 -6.54 -25.38
C PHE A 85 -8.86 -5.33 -25.95
N GLU A 86 -8.94 -4.24 -25.18
CA GLU A 86 -9.55 -2.96 -25.62
C GLU A 86 -8.66 -2.20 -26.62
N ILE A 87 -7.33 -2.15 -26.41
CA ILE A 87 -6.43 -1.40 -27.30
C ILE A 87 -6.20 -2.09 -28.64
N SER A 88 -6.19 -3.42 -28.66
CA SER A 88 -5.89 -4.19 -29.86
C SER A 88 -7.13 -4.49 -30.72
N ASP A 89 -8.29 -3.92 -30.39
CA ASP A 89 -9.59 -4.21 -31.04
C ASP A 89 -9.84 -5.72 -31.21
N LYS A 90 -9.47 -6.50 -30.18
CA LYS A 90 -9.60 -7.96 -30.15
C LYS A 90 -8.88 -8.67 -31.30
N SER A 91 -7.76 -8.11 -31.76
CA SER A 91 -7.04 -8.70 -32.90
C SER A 91 -6.69 -10.19 -32.68
N PRO A 92 -6.87 -11.02 -33.71
CA PRO A 92 -6.60 -12.47 -33.63
C PRO A 92 -5.10 -12.78 -33.52
N LEU A 93 -4.25 -11.75 -33.66
CA LEU A 93 -2.81 -11.82 -33.42
C LEU A 93 -2.51 -12.16 -31.95
N PHE A 94 -3.20 -11.49 -31.02
CA PHE A 94 -2.96 -11.64 -29.58
C PHE A 94 -3.95 -12.58 -28.89
N PHE A 95 -5.18 -12.66 -29.41
CA PHE A 95 -6.27 -13.40 -28.76
C PHE A 95 -6.80 -14.54 -29.63
N ARG A 96 -7.33 -15.59 -28.98
CA ARG A 96 -8.09 -16.64 -29.67
C ARG A 96 -9.50 -16.11 -29.98
N GLU A 97 -10.13 -16.60 -31.06
CA GLU A 97 -11.42 -16.07 -31.56
C GLU A 97 -12.54 -16.03 -30.50
N ASN A 98 -12.55 -17.00 -29.57
CA ASN A 98 -13.51 -17.08 -28.46
C ASN A 98 -12.91 -16.71 -27.09
N PHE A 99 -11.89 -15.85 -27.06
CA PHE A 99 -11.27 -15.44 -25.80
C PHE A 99 -12.23 -14.57 -24.98
N ASP A 100 -12.54 -15.02 -23.77
CA ASP A 100 -13.26 -14.25 -22.77
C ASP A 100 -12.34 -13.87 -21.58
N LEU A 101 -12.84 -12.99 -20.71
CA LEU A 101 -12.14 -12.62 -19.47
C LEU A 101 -12.60 -13.44 -18.26
N SER A 102 -13.03 -14.68 -18.49
CA SER A 102 -13.31 -15.62 -17.40
C SER A 102 -12.01 -16.00 -16.68
N LEU A 103 -12.13 -16.47 -15.43
CA LEU A 103 -10.97 -16.89 -14.65
C LEU A 103 -10.19 -18.03 -15.34
N GLY A 104 -10.91 -18.96 -15.98
CA GLY A 104 -10.31 -20.06 -16.71
C GLY A 104 -9.49 -19.61 -17.91
N ALA A 105 -10.08 -18.75 -18.76
CA ALA A 105 -9.38 -18.21 -19.93
C ALA A 105 -8.14 -17.40 -19.53
N VAL A 106 -8.24 -16.56 -18.49
CA VAL A 106 -7.09 -15.80 -17.95
C VAL A 106 -5.97 -16.74 -17.49
N LEU A 107 -6.29 -17.82 -16.78
CA LEU A 107 -5.28 -18.80 -16.33
C LEU A 107 -4.59 -19.50 -17.52
N LEU A 108 -5.34 -19.82 -18.57
CA LEU A 108 -4.81 -20.46 -19.77
C LEU A 108 -3.91 -19.55 -20.60
N THR A 109 -4.00 -18.22 -20.44
CA THR A 109 -3.03 -17.29 -21.06
C THR A 109 -1.62 -17.38 -20.48
N CYS A 110 -1.42 -18.11 -19.38
CA CYS A 110 -0.16 -18.19 -18.64
C CYS A 110 0.34 -16.89 -17.98
N ILE A 111 -0.28 -15.73 -18.22
CA ILE A 111 0.13 -14.43 -17.65
C ILE A 111 0.16 -14.43 -16.11
N PRO A 112 -0.82 -15.01 -15.38
CA PRO A 112 -0.75 -15.07 -13.92
C PRO A 112 0.50 -15.80 -13.42
N PHE A 113 1.05 -16.71 -14.21
CA PHE A 113 2.24 -17.48 -13.90
C PHE A 113 3.53 -16.73 -14.29
N SER A 114 3.54 -15.98 -15.39
CA SER A 114 4.68 -15.10 -15.73
C SER A 114 4.89 -14.01 -14.68
N PHE A 115 3.82 -13.48 -14.09
CA PHE A 115 3.89 -12.53 -12.98
C PHE A 115 4.72 -13.06 -11.80
N TYR A 116 4.64 -14.37 -11.50
CA TYR A 116 5.48 -14.97 -10.45
C TYR A 116 6.96 -14.94 -10.82
N ILE A 117 7.29 -15.20 -12.10
CA ILE A 117 8.66 -15.18 -12.60
C ILE A 117 9.21 -13.77 -12.49
N THR A 118 8.50 -12.78 -13.02
CA THR A 118 8.96 -11.38 -13.10
C THR A 118 9.15 -10.73 -11.73
N ASN A 119 8.25 -10.96 -10.78
CA ASN A 119 8.42 -10.48 -9.41
C ASN A 119 9.65 -11.10 -8.72
N MET A 120 9.99 -12.35 -9.02
CA MET A 120 11.10 -13.04 -8.40
C MET A 120 12.47 -12.74 -9.04
N ILE A 121 12.52 -12.16 -10.24
CA ILE A 121 13.79 -11.76 -10.90
C ILE A 121 14.64 -10.86 -10.02
N THR A 122 14.00 -9.98 -9.25
CA THR A 122 14.70 -8.96 -8.44
C THR A 122 14.85 -9.34 -6.97
N SER A 123 14.39 -10.54 -6.58
CA SER A 123 14.38 -10.95 -5.17
C SER A 123 15.49 -11.94 -4.84
N SER A 124 15.90 -11.94 -3.58
CA SER A 124 16.90 -12.86 -3.05
C SER A 124 16.63 -13.17 -1.57
N LEU A 125 16.61 -14.47 -1.27
CA LEU A 125 16.27 -14.97 0.06
C LEU A 125 17.29 -14.56 1.13
N LEU A 126 18.52 -14.22 0.76
CA LEU A 126 19.59 -13.82 1.68
C LEU A 126 19.77 -12.30 1.81
N THR A 127 19.23 -11.52 0.89
CA THR A 127 19.37 -10.05 0.90
C THR A 127 18.10 -9.35 1.35
N ASP A 128 16.94 -9.95 1.14
CA ASP A 128 15.66 -9.25 1.34
C ASP A 128 15.05 -9.51 2.72
N ASN A 129 15.62 -10.47 3.48
CA ASN A 129 15.12 -10.90 4.79
C ASN A 129 15.84 -10.23 5.97
N GLY A 130 16.39 -9.02 5.80
CA GLY A 130 17.17 -8.33 6.84
C GLY A 130 16.40 -8.03 8.12
N ASN A 131 15.09 -7.78 8.03
CA ASN A 131 14.22 -7.64 9.19
C ASN A 131 14.16 -8.94 10.02
N ALA A 132 13.93 -10.07 9.37
CA ALA A 132 13.83 -11.38 9.99
C ALA A 132 15.19 -11.80 10.58
N PHE A 133 16.29 -11.57 9.86
CA PHE A 133 17.63 -11.85 10.36
C PHE A 133 17.97 -10.98 11.57
N SER A 134 17.65 -9.68 11.54
CA SER A 134 17.87 -8.78 12.69
C SER A 134 17.08 -9.25 13.91
N ASP A 135 15.80 -9.59 13.74
CA ASP A 135 14.93 -10.06 14.82
C ASP A 135 15.40 -11.40 15.42
N LEU A 136 15.76 -12.37 14.57
CA LEU A 136 16.17 -13.71 14.98
C LEU A 136 17.57 -13.71 15.61
N SER A 137 18.50 -12.93 15.06
CA SER A 137 19.84 -12.79 15.62
C SER A 137 19.81 -12.07 16.97
N LYS A 138 19.11 -10.92 17.07
CA LYS A 138 19.08 -10.13 18.32
C LYS A 138 18.30 -10.78 19.46
N ASN A 139 17.13 -11.35 19.17
CA ASN A 139 16.23 -11.81 20.23
C ASN A 139 16.38 -13.31 20.54
N PHE A 140 16.96 -14.09 19.62
CA PHE A 140 17.02 -15.55 19.73
C PHE A 140 18.42 -16.14 19.46
N ASN A 141 19.45 -15.29 19.34
CA ASN A 141 20.86 -15.69 19.16
C ASN A 141 21.10 -16.69 18.02
N PHE A 142 20.37 -16.54 16.90
CA PHE A 142 20.62 -17.36 15.72
C PHE A 142 21.93 -16.96 15.04
N PHE A 143 22.77 -17.95 14.74
CA PHE A 143 23.99 -17.72 13.96
C PHE A 143 23.66 -17.50 12.49
N PRO A 144 24.43 -16.65 11.78
CA PRO A 144 24.13 -16.31 10.40
C PRO A 144 24.20 -17.51 9.44
N ASN A 145 25.16 -18.41 9.64
CA ASN A 145 25.24 -19.67 8.88
C ASN A 145 23.96 -20.52 8.99
N ASP A 146 23.36 -20.64 10.18
CA ASP A 146 22.10 -21.37 10.33
C ASP A 146 20.95 -20.66 9.59
N LEU A 147 20.87 -19.33 9.71
CA LEU A 147 19.85 -18.53 9.03
C LEU A 147 19.97 -18.69 7.51
N ALA A 148 21.18 -18.64 6.97
CA ALA A 148 21.40 -18.80 5.54
C ALA A 148 20.88 -20.14 5.01
N HIS A 149 21.25 -21.27 5.65
CA HIS A 149 20.81 -22.60 5.21
C HIS A 149 19.29 -22.77 5.35
N ILE A 150 18.70 -22.24 6.43
CA ILE A 150 17.24 -22.31 6.63
C ILE A 150 16.50 -21.51 5.56
N PHE A 151 16.94 -20.28 5.27
CA PHE A 151 16.28 -19.41 4.29
C PHE A 151 16.57 -19.79 2.84
N LEU A 152 17.68 -20.47 2.55
CA LEU A 152 17.99 -21.00 1.22
C LEU A 152 17.20 -22.25 0.87
N TYR A 153 16.96 -23.16 1.82
CA TYR A 153 16.42 -24.49 1.51
C TYR A 153 15.07 -24.78 2.17
N LEU A 154 14.93 -24.56 3.47
CA LEU A 154 13.73 -24.94 4.21
C LEU A 154 12.57 -23.93 4.00
N GLN A 155 12.89 -22.63 3.99
CA GLN A 155 11.88 -21.60 3.75
C GLN A 155 11.27 -21.70 2.35
N PRO A 156 12.05 -21.83 1.25
CA PRO A 156 11.49 -21.93 -0.09
C PRO A 156 10.76 -23.25 -0.30
N PHE A 157 11.16 -24.32 0.40
CA PHE A 157 10.47 -25.59 0.38
C PHE A 157 9.07 -25.50 1.01
N LEU A 158 8.93 -24.82 2.16
CA LEU A 158 7.61 -24.55 2.75
C LEU A 158 6.73 -23.73 1.78
N ILE A 159 7.31 -22.69 1.15
CA ILE A 159 6.62 -21.86 0.14
C ILE A 159 6.17 -22.71 -1.05
N PHE A 160 7.02 -23.63 -1.52
CA PHE A 160 6.69 -24.57 -2.58
C PHE A 160 5.48 -25.43 -2.23
N ILE A 161 5.43 -26.04 -1.04
CA ILE A 161 4.30 -26.86 -0.60
C ILE A 161 3.00 -26.04 -0.65
N GLY A 162 2.96 -24.87 -0.02
CA GLY A 162 1.76 -24.03 0.01
C GLY A 162 1.35 -23.52 -1.38
N ARG A 163 2.31 -23.16 -2.23
CA ARG A 163 2.05 -22.71 -3.60
C ARG A 163 1.50 -23.82 -4.50
N THR A 164 2.08 -25.01 -4.40
CA THR A 164 1.65 -26.17 -5.19
C THR A 164 0.19 -26.50 -4.92
N LEU A 165 -0.23 -26.52 -3.66
CA LEU A 165 -1.64 -26.72 -3.29
C LEU A 165 -2.53 -25.64 -3.93
N GLY A 166 -2.13 -24.36 -3.85
CA GLY A 166 -2.88 -23.25 -4.45
C GLY A 166 -3.01 -23.39 -5.97
N PHE A 167 -1.91 -23.67 -6.68
CA PHE A 167 -1.94 -23.80 -8.14
C PHE A 167 -2.72 -25.01 -8.61
N VAL A 168 -2.62 -26.16 -7.93
CA VAL A 168 -3.37 -27.37 -8.28
C VAL A 168 -4.87 -27.13 -8.11
N ILE A 169 -5.30 -26.60 -6.97
CA ILE A 169 -6.72 -26.37 -6.67
C ILE A 169 -7.32 -25.39 -7.67
N PHE A 170 -6.73 -24.20 -7.82
CA PHE A 170 -7.28 -23.17 -8.70
C PHE A 170 -7.15 -23.53 -10.18
N GLY A 171 -6.01 -24.10 -10.60
CA GLY A 171 -5.80 -24.52 -11.97
C GLY A 171 -6.77 -25.62 -12.40
N LYS A 172 -7.08 -26.57 -11.50
CA LYS A 172 -8.05 -27.64 -11.77
C LYS A 172 -9.49 -27.12 -11.78
N ILE A 173 -9.88 -26.34 -10.77
CA ILE A 173 -11.27 -25.86 -10.63
C ILE A 173 -11.66 -24.88 -11.73
N PHE A 174 -10.81 -23.90 -12.05
CA PHE A 174 -11.18 -22.80 -12.95
C PHE A 174 -10.77 -23.00 -14.40
N ALA A 175 -9.73 -23.79 -14.67
CA ALA A 175 -9.16 -23.95 -16.02
C ALA A 175 -9.00 -25.42 -16.46
N ASN A 176 -9.41 -26.39 -15.63
CA ASN A 176 -9.23 -27.83 -15.84
C ASN A 176 -7.80 -28.24 -16.25
N ILE A 177 -6.79 -27.49 -15.79
CA ILE A 177 -5.39 -27.78 -16.07
C ILE A 177 -5.01 -29.08 -15.36
N ASN A 178 -4.26 -29.95 -16.03
CA ASN A 178 -3.75 -31.17 -15.40
C ASN A 178 -2.85 -30.81 -14.19
N PRO A 179 -3.13 -31.32 -12.98
CA PRO A 179 -2.37 -31.04 -11.76
C PRO A 179 -0.85 -31.25 -11.89
N ILE A 180 -0.41 -32.14 -12.78
CA ILE A 180 1.02 -32.39 -12.96
C ILE A 180 1.75 -31.16 -13.52
N TYR A 181 1.12 -30.39 -14.41
CA TYR A 181 1.75 -29.21 -15.00
C TYR A 181 1.79 -28.04 -14.01
N THR A 182 0.78 -27.88 -13.15
CA THR A 182 0.82 -26.87 -12.10
C THR A 182 1.84 -27.23 -11.01
N PHE A 183 1.98 -28.52 -10.69
CA PHE A 183 3.03 -29.03 -9.82
C PHE A 183 4.44 -28.76 -10.39
N LEU A 184 4.70 -29.15 -11.64
CA LEU A 184 6.00 -28.97 -12.29
C LEU A 184 6.38 -27.49 -12.39
N PHE A 185 5.42 -26.61 -12.70
CA PHE A 185 5.68 -25.17 -12.70
C PHE A 185 6.02 -24.65 -11.30
N SER A 186 5.30 -25.08 -10.26
CA SER A 186 5.61 -24.71 -8.89
C SER A 186 6.99 -25.22 -8.45
N LEU A 187 7.39 -26.42 -8.88
CA LEU A 187 8.71 -26.98 -8.63
C LEU A 187 9.81 -26.21 -9.39
N GLY A 188 9.53 -25.81 -10.63
CA GLY A 188 10.38 -24.92 -11.41
C GLY A 188 10.61 -23.58 -10.69
N ILE A 189 9.58 -22.99 -10.07
CA ILE A 189 9.73 -21.77 -9.27
C ILE A 189 10.61 -22.01 -8.03
N TYR A 190 10.51 -23.19 -7.39
CA TYR A 190 11.38 -23.51 -6.25
C TYR A 190 12.86 -23.51 -6.65
N PHE A 191 13.22 -24.17 -7.75
CA PHE A 191 14.58 -24.14 -8.28
C PHE A 191 15.00 -22.75 -8.74
N TYR A 192 14.11 -22.04 -9.43
CA TYR A 192 14.35 -20.66 -9.87
C TYR A 192 14.71 -19.74 -8.71
N ASN A 193 13.99 -19.84 -7.58
CA ASN A 193 14.24 -19.02 -6.40
C ASN A 193 15.66 -19.22 -5.84
N ILE A 194 16.13 -20.47 -5.83
CA ILE A 194 17.49 -20.80 -5.38
C ILE A 194 18.51 -20.29 -6.41
N ASN A 195 18.23 -20.46 -7.71
CA ASN A 195 19.09 -19.99 -8.79
C ASN A 195 19.27 -18.46 -8.77
N ILE A 196 18.19 -17.70 -8.67
CA ILE A 196 18.21 -16.24 -8.65
C ILE A 196 18.83 -15.71 -7.35
N THR A 197 18.61 -16.38 -6.22
CA THR A 197 19.30 -16.07 -4.96
C THR A 197 20.81 -16.26 -5.11
N GLY A 198 21.27 -17.32 -5.78
CA GLY A 198 22.69 -17.54 -6.09
C GLY A 198 23.30 -16.41 -6.93
N PHE A 199 22.59 -16.00 -7.97
CA PHE A 199 22.98 -14.88 -8.83
C PHE A 199 23.13 -13.57 -8.03
N TRP A 200 22.11 -13.19 -7.25
CA TRP A 200 22.14 -11.96 -6.45
C TRP A 200 23.16 -12.01 -5.32
N THR A 201 23.36 -13.17 -4.69
CA THR A 201 24.39 -13.37 -3.66
C THR A 201 25.77 -13.02 -4.23
N LYS A 202 26.09 -13.51 -5.43
CA LYS A 202 27.37 -13.24 -6.11
C LYS A 202 27.57 -11.75 -6.45
N ILE A 203 26.50 -11.06 -6.85
CA ILE A 203 26.55 -9.60 -7.09
C ILE A 203 26.72 -8.84 -5.77
N TYR A 204 25.97 -9.24 -4.76
CA TYR A 204 25.93 -8.57 -3.47
C TYR A 204 27.25 -8.70 -2.70
N GLU A 205 27.97 -9.80 -2.88
CA GLU A 205 29.31 -9.99 -2.32
C GLU A 205 30.28 -8.88 -2.74
N LYS A 206 30.18 -8.41 -3.99
CA LYS A 206 31.06 -7.37 -4.57
C LYS A 206 30.62 -5.94 -4.28
N ARG A 207 29.42 -5.75 -3.75
CA ARG A 207 28.84 -4.42 -3.50
C ARG A 207 28.79 -4.12 -2.00
N GLU A 208 28.50 -2.89 -1.61
CA GLU A 208 28.21 -2.54 -0.21
C GLU A 208 26.72 -2.52 0.13
N LYS A 209 25.85 -2.38 -0.88
CA LYS A 209 24.39 -2.39 -0.74
C LYS A 209 23.73 -3.30 -1.79
N PRO A 210 22.48 -3.77 -1.54
CA PRO A 210 21.71 -4.50 -2.54
C PRO A 210 21.47 -3.60 -3.76
N PHE A 211 21.35 -4.21 -4.94
CA PHE A 211 21.26 -3.45 -6.19
C PHE A 211 20.04 -2.51 -6.23
N PHE A 212 18.91 -2.95 -5.69
CA PHE A 212 17.65 -2.22 -5.74
C PHE A 212 17.32 -1.41 -4.48
N GLU A 213 18.16 -1.47 -3.42
CA GLU A 213 17.87 -0.84 -2.12
C GLU A 213 17.63 0.66 -2.24
N ASP A 214 18.55 1.38 -2.90
CA ASP A 214 18.45 2.83 -3.03
C ASP A 214 17.45 3.26 -4.14
N ARG A 215 16.86 2.30 -4.88
CA ARG A 215 16.08 2.57 -6.10
C ARG A 215 14.82 1.69 -6.23
N PRO A 216 13.93 1.68 -5.22
CA PRO A 216 12.74 0.82 -5.23
C PRO A 216 11.79 1.15 -6.40
N PHE A 217 11.72 2.42 -6.82
CA PHE A 217 10.92 2.81 -7.99
C PHE A 217 11.43 2.22 -9.29
N LEU A 218 12.76 2.15 -9.48
CA LEU A 218 13.32 1.49 -10.66
C LEU A 218 13.06 -0.01 -10.64
N GLN A 219 13.09 -0.64 -9.46
CA GLN A 219 12.75 -2.05 -9.32
C GLN A 219 11.29 -2.31 -9.76
N ILE A 220 10.35 -1.48 -9.29
CA ILE A 220 8.93 -1.60 -9.66
C ILE A 220 8.74 -1.38 -11.17
N ILE A 221 9.35 -0.35 -11.75
CA ILE A 221 9.28 -0.07 -13.19
C ILE A 221 9.86 -1.24 -14.00
N LEU A 222 11.01 -1.78 -13.58
CA LEU A 222 11.64 -2.91 -14.24
C LEU A 222 10.73 -4.15 -14.22
N ILE A 223 10.14 -4.47 -13.06
CA ILE A 223 9.19 -5.60 -12.94
C ILE A 223 8.01 -5.40 -13.89
N LEU A 224 7.41 -4.21 -13.92
CA LEU A 224 6.25 -3.92 -14.77
C LEU A 224 6.57 -4.01 -16.26
N ILE A 225 7.73 -3.48 -16.69
CA ILE A 225 8.17 -3.54 -18.10
C ILE A 225 8.44 -4.99 -18.51
N LEU A 226 9.18 -5.74 -17.69
CA LEU A 226 9.47 -7.15 -17.97
C LEU A 226 8.20 -8.00 -18.00
N ASP A 227 7.27 -7.74 -17.08
CA ASP A 227 5.99 -8.46 -17.02
C ASP A 227 5.13 -8.18 -18.25
N LEU A 228 5.03 -6.92 -18.67
CA LEU A 228 4.34 -6.55 -19.90
C LEU A 228 4.99 -7.20 -21.13
N ALA A 229 6.33 -7.14 -21.24
CA ALA A 229 7.05 -7.71 -22.37
C ALA A 229 6.87 -9.23 -22.48
N ILE A 230 7.00 -9.95 -21.36
CA ILE A 230 6.78 -11.41 -21.32
C ILE A 230 5.33 -11.74 -21.60
N SER A 231 4.37 -10.98 -21.06
CA SER A 231 2.95 -11.20 -21.29
C SER A 231 2.57 -11.02 -22.76
N LEU A 232 3.07 -9.98 -23.43
CA LEU A 232 2.89 -9.77 -24.86
C LEU A 232 3.49 -10.92 -25.67
N LEU A 233 4.70 -11.36 -25.32
CA LEU A 233 5.36 -12.49 -25.97
C LEU A 233 4.53 -13.78 -25.85
N VAL A 234 4.01 -14.07 -24.66
CA VAL A 234 3.17 -15.24 -24.39
C VAL A 234 1.87 -15.20 -25.21
N LEU A 235 1.26 -14.02 -25.36
CA LEU A 235 0.06 -13.83 -26.19
C LEU A 235 0.34 -14.01 -27.68
N ILE A 236 1.41 -13.43 -28.21
CA ILE A 236 1.80 -13.55 -29.63
C ILE A 236 2.12 -15.00 -29.99
N ILE A 237 2.90 -15.69 -29.14
CA ILE A 237 3.31 -17.09 -29.37
C ILE A 237 2.14 -18.06 -29.14
N LYS A 238 1.06 -17.63 -28.46
CA LYS A 238 -0.07 -18.47 -28.05
C LYS A 238 0.41 -19.70 -27.26
N LEU A 239 1.38 -19.47 -26.37
CA LEU A 239 2.09 -20.52 -25.64
C LEU A 239 1.14 -21.36 -24.78
N ASP A 240 1.20 -22.68 -24.93
CA ASP A 240 0.44 -23.61 -24.09
C ASP A 240 1.08 -23.72 -22.70
N PHE A 241 0.25 -23.75 -21.66
CA PHE A 241 0.68 -23.88 -20.27
C PHE A 241 1.50 -25.15 -20.03
N LYS A 242 1.19 -26.25 -20.75
CA LYS A 242 2.00 -27.47 -20.71
C LYS A 242 3.45 -27.19 -21.10
N VAL A 243 3.65 -26.49 -22.22
CA VAL A 243 4.98 -26.19 -22.76
C VAL A 243 5.72 -25.22 -21.85
N LEU A 244 5.03 -24.17 -21.36
CA LEU A 244 5.60 -23.24 -20.40
C LEU A 244 6.06 -23.97 -19.13
N SER A 245 5.21 -24.83 -18.56
CA SER A 245 5.49 -25.56 -17.33
C SER A 245 6.72 -26.46 -17.46
N LEU A 246 6.74 -27.31 -18.49
CA LEU A 246 7.85 -28.23 -18.73
C LEU A 246 9.15 -27.47 -19.03
N GLY A 247 9.11 -26.50 -19.95
CA GLY A 247 10.28 -25.71 -20.33
C GLY A 247 10.86 -24.96 -19.13
N TYR A 248 10.02 -24.29 -18.35
CA TYR A 248 10.45 -23.56 -17.17
C TYR A 248 11.03 -24.49 -16.09
N PHE A 249 10.43 -25.66 -15.87
CA PHE A 249 10.97 -26.66 -14.96
C PHE A 249 12.35 -27.15 -15.38
N PHE A 250 12.53 -27.58 -16.63
CA PHE A 250 13.79 -28.15 -17.10
C PHE A 250 14.93 -27.13 -17.13
N ILE A 251 14.68 -25.90 -17.58
CA ILE A 251 15.69 -24.82 -17.57
C ILE A 251 16.21 -24.61 -16.15
N ASN A 252 15.32 -24.53 -15.16
CA ASN A 252 15.71 -24.29 -13.78
C ASN A 252 16.33 -25.52 -13.11
N LEU A 253 15.90 -26.72 -13.47
CA LEU A 253 16.50 -27.97 -13.01
C LEU A 253 17.95 -28.10 -13.48
N ILE A 254 18.26 -27.71 -14.72
CA ILE A 254 19.64 -27.75 -15.25
C ILE A 254 20.56 -26.80 -14.47
N LEU A 255 20.10 -25.59 -14.15
CA LEU A 255 20.88 -24.58 -13.42
C LEU A 255 21.07 -24.92 -11.93
N PHE A 256 20.08 -25.61 -11.34
CA PHE A 256 20.01 -25.86 -9.91
C PHE A 256 21.24 -26.56 -9.30
N PRO A 257 21.77 -27.66 -9.86
CA PRO A 257 22.98 -28.31 -9.33
C PRO A 257 24.21 -27.39 -9.26
N PHE A 258 24.40 -26.52 -10.27
CA PHE A 258 25.54 -25.60 -10.29
C PHE A 258 25.45 -24.59 -9.15
N VAL A 259 24.26 -24.06 -8.89
CA VAL A 259 24.03 -23.09 -7.82
C VAL A 259 24.10 -23.73 -6.44
N VAL A 260 23.60 -24.97 -6.29
CA VAL A 260 23.78 -25.73 -5.04
C VAL A 260 25.26 -26.02 -4.79
N LYS A 261 26.04 -26.38 -5.81
CA LYS A 261 27.49 -26.57 -5.69
C LYS A 261 28.18 -25.27 -5.27
N TYR A 262 27.78 -24.13 -5.85
CA TYR A 262 28.26 -22.81 -5.44
C TYR A 262 28.00 -22.56 -3.94
N PHE A 263 26.75 -22.74 -3.48
CA PHE A 263 26.39 -22.51 -2.08
C PHE A 263 27.08 -23.49 -1.10
N LYS A 264 27.32 -24.75 -1.48
CA LYS A 264 28.08 -25.70 -0.65
C LYS A 264 29.53 -25.23 -0.40
N ASN A 265 30.14 -24.58 -1.39
CA ASN A 265 31.52 -24.09 -1.30
C ASN A 265 31.60 -22.65 -0.77
N PHE A 266 30.47 -21.97 -0.63
CA PHE A 266 30.41 -20.58 -0.22
C PHE A 266 30.62 -20.44 1.29
N LYS A 267 31.66 -19.72 1.71
CA LYS A 267 32.00 -19.48 3.12
C LYS A 267 31.55 -18.12 3.66
N GLY A 268 31.12 -17.20 2.78
CA GLY A 268 30.82 -15.80 3.13
C GLY A 268 29.42 -15.54 3.70
N TYR A 269 28.72 -16.54 4.22
CA TYR A 269 27.35 -16.38 4.71
C TYR A 269 27.25 -15.38 5.85
N ASP A 270 28.18 -15.42 6.81
CA ASP A 270 28.19 -14.51 7.95
C ASP A 270 28.29 -13.05 7.49
N LYS A 271 29.20 -12.76 6.56
CA LYS A 271 29.37 -11.43 5.96
C LYS A 271 28.10 -10.97 5.24
N ILE A 272 27.45 -11.83 4.46
CA ILE A 272 26.23 -11.46 3.72
C ILE A 272 25.08 -11.16 4.67
N ILE A 273 24.82 -12.03 5.64
CA ILE A 273 23.71 -11.86 6.58
C ILE A 273 23.94 -10.64 7.46
N GLU A 274 25.15 -10.43 7.99
CA GLU A 274 25.47 -9.26 8.82
C GLU A 274 25.27 -7.96 8.03
N LYS A 275 25.76 -7.94 6.78
CA LYS A 275 25.58 -6.81 5.88
C LYS A 275 24.09 -6.54 5.59
N THR A 276 23.31 -7.58 5.32
CA THR A 276 21.85 -7.49 5.15
C THR A 276 21.15 -6.93 6.40
N ILE A 277 21.56 -7.35 7.60
CA ILE A 277 21.07 -6.79 8.87
C ILE A 277 21.43 -5.31 9.00
N ARG A 278 22.66 -4.93 8.63
CA ARG A 278 23.13 -3.54 8.70
C ARG A 278 22.33 -2.63 7.77
N VAL A 279 22.12 -3.05 6.52
CA VAL A 279 21.31 -2.31 5.54
C VAL A 279 19.90 -2.09 6.07
N TYR A 280 19.26 -3.14 6.61
CA TYR A 280 17.94 -3.01 7.23
C TYR A 280 17.91 -2.01 8.40
N LYS A 281 18.91 -2.04 9.30
CA LYS A 281 19.00 -1.11 10.43
C LYS A 281 19.12 0.34 9.97
N LEU A 282 19.99 0.60 8.99
CA LEU A 282 20.17 1.93 8.40
C LEU A 282 18.86 2.43 7.77
N ALA A 283 18.17 1.58 7.00
CA ALA A 283 16.88 1.95 6.42
C ALA A 283 15.82 2.28 7.50
N VAL A 284 15.81 1.56 8.63
CA VAL A 284 14.91 1.85 9.75
C VAL A 284 15.28 3.17 10.44
N GLU A 285 16.56 3.44 10.66
CA GLU A 285 17.05 4.70 11.24
C GLU A 285 16.71 5.88 10.34
N ASP A 286 17.02 5.80 9.05
CA ASP A 286 16.67 6.81 8.04
C ASP A 286 15.16 7.08 8.03
N SER A 287 14.31 6.04 8.09
CA SER A 287 12.86 6.20 8.13
C SER A 287 12.37 6.97 9.37
N LYS A 288 12.98 6.72 10.54
CA LYS A 288 12.67 7.42 11.79
C LYS A 288 13.14 8.87 11.74
N ASP A 289 14.32 9.09 11.18
CA ASP A 289 14.89 10.42 11.02
C ASP A 289 14.09 11.26 10.02
N VAL A 290 13.63 10.69 8.91
CA VAL A 290 12.71 11.37 7.98
C VAL A 290 11.42 11.76 8.70
N GLN A 291 10.78 10.85 9.44
CA GLN A 291 9.55 11.16 10.17
C GLN A 291 9.75 12.27 11.22
N ASN A 292 10.89 12.28 11.90
CA ASN A 292 11.21 13.30 12.89
C ASN A 292 11.62 14.63 12.23
N ASN A 293 12.38 14.61 11.13
CA ASN A 293 12.84 15.80 10.42
C ASN A 293 11.74 16.52 9.65
N VAL A 294 10.68 15.82 9.23
CA VAL A 294 9.49 16.45 8.63
C VAL A 294 8.78 17.35 9.64
N VAL A 295 8.89 17.03 10.94
CA VAL A 295 8.19 17.73 12.03
C VAL A 295 9.12 18.63 12.84
N LYS A 296 10.44 18.40 12.86
CA LYS A 296 11.39 19.25 13.60
C LYS A 296 11.48 20.67 13.01
N ILE A 297 11.31 21.66 13.88
CA ILE A 297 11.56 23.08 13.57
C ILE A 297 13.07 23.29 13.46
N LYS A 298 13.55 23.90 12.37
CA LYS A 298 14.96 24.34 12.29
C LYS A 298 15.09 25.76 12.84
N ASN A 299 16.21 26.06 13.51
CA ASN A 299 16.47 27.40 14.06
C ASN A 299 16.40 28.52 13.00
N LYS A 300 16.71 28.21 11.73
CA LYS A 300 16.60 29.13 10.58
C LYS A 300 15.15 29.53 10.25
N ASP A 301 14.15 28.78 10.71
CA ASP A 301 12.73 29.05 10.45
C ASP A 301 12.10 29.96 11.53
N ILE A 302 12.88 30.39 12.53
CA ILE A 302 12.45 31.28 13.62
C ILE A 302 12.96 32.71 13.35
N ASN A 303 12.14 33.52 12.67
CA ASN A 303 12.39 34.95 12.57
C ASN A 303 11.85 35.66 13.81
N LYS A 304 12.74 36.12 14.70
CA LYS A 304 12.36 36.79 15.97
C LYS A 304 11.69 38.14 15.78
N ASN A 305 11.85 38.79 14.61
CA ASN A 305 11.49 40.19 14.41
C ASN A 305 10.12 40.43 13.76
N GLU A 306 9.37 39.39 13.41
CA GLU A 306 8.09 39.56 12.72
C GLU A 306 6.87 39.49 13.66
N LYS A 307 6.14 40.61 13.78
CA LYS A 307 4.89 40.71 14.55
C LYS A 307 3.78 39.83 13.97
N ILE A 308 3.16 38.99 14.81
CA ILE A 308 2.00 38.15 14.44
C ILE A 308 0.75 38.81 15.01
N LYS A 309 -0.25 39.08 14.15
CA LYS A 309 -1.52 39.70 14.56
C LYS A 309 -2.49 38.67 15.16
N GLY A 310 -3.09 39.03 16.29
CA GLY A 310 -4.16 38.28 16.96
C GLY A 310 -3.76 37.81 18.36
N GLU A 311 -4.74 37.31 19.12
CA GLU A 311 -4.57 36.90 20.53
C GLU A 311 -5.05 35.45 20.77
N GLY A 312 -4.58 34.85 21.86
CA GLY A 312 -4.95 33.50 22.31
C GLY A 312 -4.77 32.42 21.23
N PHE A 313 -5.82 31.65 20.99
CA PHE A 313 -5.83 30.56 19.99
C PHE A 313 -5.55 31.01 18.55
N VAL A 314 -5.95 32.24 18.18
CA VAL A 314 -5.69 32.79 16.86
C VAL A 314 -4.19 33.02 16.67
N TYR A 315 -3.53 33.56 17.69
CA TYR A 315 -2.07 33.75 17.72
C TYR A 315 -1.35 32.41 17.65
N LEU A 316 -1.74 31.45 18.50
CA LEU A 316 -1.14 30.11 18.55
C LEU A 316 -1.18 29.42 17.18
N ASN A 317 -2.35 29.42 16.52
CA ASN A 317 -2.50 28.80 15.21
C ASN A 317 -1.66 29.52 14.13
N LYS A 318 -1.69 30.86 14.07
CA LYS A 318 -0.88 31.62 13.10
C LYS A 318 0.62 31.40 13.30
N LEU A 319 1.08 31.42 14.55
CA LEU A 319 2.47 31.15 14.92
C LEU A 319 2.90 29.75 14.46
N PHE A 320 2.05 28.74 14.66
CA PHE A 320 2.34 27.39 14.21
C PHE A 320 2.57 27.31 12.69
N PHE A 321 1.62 27.82 11.89
CA PHE A 321 1.71 27.75 10.43
C PHE A 321 2.89 28.54 9.88
N LYS A 322 3.25 29.64 10.54
CA LYS A 322 4.42 30.43 10.20
C LYS A 322 5.71 29.66 10.38
N ARG A 323 5.93 29.08 11.57
CA ARG A 323 7.14 28.29 11.89
C ARG A 323 7.28 27.05 11.01
N HIS A 324 6.18 26.47 10.57
CA HIS A 324 6.18 25.24 9.78
C HIS A 324 5.91 25.47 8.29
N LYS A 325 5.85 26.72 7.81
CA LYS A 325 5.45 27.05 6.43
C LYS A 325 6.23 26.25 5.40
N ARG A 326 7.55 26.12 5.53
CA ARG A 326 8.38 25.34 4.60
C ARG A 326 7.96 23.87 4.53
N HIS A 327 7.73 23.26 5.69
CA HIS A 327 7.40 21.84 5.82
C HIS A 327 5.96 21.53 5.39
N LEU A 328 5.06 22.50 5.49
CA LEU A 328 3.67 22.36 5.07
C LEU A 328 3.46 22.71 3.59
N LEU A 329 4.07 23.80 3.11
CA LEU A 329 3.85 24.33 1.76
C LEU A 329 4.64 23.57 0.70
N LYS A 330 5.91 23.24 0.95
CA LYS A 330 6.77 22.60 -0.07
C LYS A 330 6.20 21.25 -0.53
N PRO A 331 5.77 20.33 0.34
CA PRO A 331 5.18 19.08 -0.11
C PRO A 331 3.87 19.28 -0.88
N THR A 332 3.02 20.22 -0.46
CA THR A 332 1.79 20.55 -1.17
C THR A 332 2.08 21.10 -2.56
N LEU A 333 3.04 22.02 -2.70
CA LEU A 333 3.46 22.55 -4.01
C LEU A 333 4.00 21.46 -4.93
N ILE A 334 4.85 20.56 -4.42
CA ILE A 334 5.39 19.45 -5.22
C ILE A 334 4.27 18.53 -5.69
N LYS A 335 3.36 18.11 -4.79
CA LYS A 335 2.21 17.27 -5.15
C LYS A 335 1.32 17.94 -6.20
N SER A 336 0.98 19.21 -6.00
CA SER A 336 0.17 19.99 -6.93
C SER A 336 0.87 20.18 -8.28
N GLY A 337 2.18 20.43 -8.28
CA GLY A 337 2.96 20.59 -9.51
C GLY A 337 3.04 19.31 -10.34
N ILE A 338 3.29 18.16 -9.70
CA ILE A 338 3.27 16.85 -10.36
C ILE A 338 1.88 16.57 -10.93
N PHE A 339 0.83 16.78 -10.14
CA PHE A 339 -0.54 16.60 -10.61
C PHE A 339 -0.89 17.51 -11.78
N PHE A 340 -0.45 18.77 -11.73
CA PHE A 340 -0.67 19.72 -12.80
C PHE A 340 0.04 19.30 -14.09
N ALA A 341 1.30 18.86 -14.00
CA ALA A 341 2.04 18.32 -15.14
C ALA A 341 1.37 17.08 -15.74
N LEU A 342 0.92 16.14 -14.90
CA LEU A 342 0.18 14.95 -15.34
C LEU A 342 -1.17 15.33 -15.97
N GLY A 343 -1.87 16.32 -15.42
CA GLY A 343 -3.14 16.81 -15.96
C GLY A 343 -2.97 17.46 -17.33
N ILE A 344 -1.92 18.26 -17.52
CA ILE A 344 -1.56 18.83 -18.82
C ILE A 344 -1.15 17.73 -19.82
N GLY A 345 -0.31 16.79 -19.40
CA GLY A 345 0.09 15.66 -20.25
C GLY A 345 -1.12 14.82 -20.68
N GLY A 346 -2.01 14.51 -19.74
CA GLY A 346 -3.29 13.86 -20.01
C GLY A 346 -4.17 14.67 -20.96
N PHE A 347 -4.24 15.99 -20.80
CA PHE A 347 -4.99 16.87 -21.70
C PHE A 347 -4.49 16.79 -23.14
N PHE A 348 -3.18 16.81 -23.37
CA PHE A 348 -2.61 16.70 -24.72
C PHE A 348 -2.84 15.32 -25.33
N ILE A 349 -2.64 14.25 -24.56
CA ILE A 349 -2.89 12.87 -25.02
C ILE A 349 -4.37 12.70 -25.38
N LEU A 350 -5.29 13.06 -24.49
CA LEU A 350 -6.72 12.91 -24.75
C LEU A 350 -7.21 13.83 -25.87
N SER A 351 -6.58 15.00 -26.07
CA SER A 351 -6.88 15.87 -27.22
C SER A 351 -6.46 15.30 -28.57
N SER A 352 -5.53 14.36 -28.58
CA SER A 352 -5.15 13.62 -29.80
C SER A 352 -6.07 12.43 -30.09
N LEU A 353 -6.88 12.00 -29.10
CA LEU A 353 -7.80 10.88 -29.21
C LEU A 353 -9.22 11.37 -29.53
N THR A 354 -9.94 10.64 -30.38
CA THR A 354 -11.35 10.91 -30.68
C THR A 354 -12.26 10.34 -29.59
N MET A 355 -12.28 10.97 -28.41
CA MET A 355 -13.20 10.58 -27.32
C MET A 355 -14.55 11.30 -27.40
N LYS A 356 -15.63 10.59 -27.04
CA LYS A 356 -16.97 11.19 -26.92
C LYS A 356 -17.03 12.11 -25.69
N ALA A 357 -17.58 13.31 -25.85
CA ALA A 357 -17.70 14.31 -24.79
C ALA A 357 -18.40 13.78 -23.53
N ASN A 358 -19.48 13.01 -23.68
CA ASN A 358 -20.21 12.42 -22.54
C ASN A 358 -19.38 11.41 -21.74
N GLU A 359 -18.51 10.63 -22.39
CA GLU A 359 -17.64 9.68 -21.72
C GLU A 359 -16.53 10.40 -20.96
N LEU A 360 -15.95 11.43 -21.57
CA LEU A 360 -14.95 12.29 -20.92
C LEU A 360 -15.53 12.98 -19.67
N TYR A 361 -16.76 13.52 -19.77
CA TYR A 361 -17.44 14.14 -18.64
C TYR A 361 -17.63 13.16 -17.46
N LYS A 362 -18.03 11.91 -17.74
CA LYS A 362 -18.14 10.86 -16.73
C LYS A 362 -16.81 10.59 -16.04
N ILE A 363 -15.75 10.40 -16.83
CA ILE A 363 -14.40 10.14 -16.32
C ILE A 363 -13.95 11.28 -15.40
N LEU A 364 -14.14 12.53 -15.81
CA LEU A 364 -13.77 13.71 -15.00
C LEU A 364 -14.52 13.74 -13.67
N ILE A 365 -15.84 13.51 -13.67
CA ILE A 365 -16.64 13.51 -12.44
C ILE A 365 -16.21 12.41 -11.49
N TYR A 366 -15.97 11.20 -12.01
CA TYR A 366 -15.58 10.06 -11.18
C TYR A 366 -14.15 10.19 -10.65
N ALA A 367 -13.29 10.89 -11.39
CA ALA A 367 -11.92 11.16 -10.97
C ALA A 367 -11.84 12.20 -9.84
N ILE A 368 -12.79 13.14 -9.73
CA ILE A 368 -12.73 14.24 -8.74
C ILE A 368 -12.54 13.72 -7.30
N PRO A 369 -13.37 12.80 -6.75
CA PRO A 369 -13.20 12.33 -5.38
C PRO A 369 -11.91 11.55 -5.16
N ILE A 370 -11.47 10.77 -6.16
CA ILE A 370 -10.22 9.98 -6.12
C ILE A 370 -9.02 10.91 -6.06
N ILE A 371 -8.95 11.87 -6.98
CA ILE A 371 -7.89 12.88 -7.04
C ILE A 371 -7.89 13.71 -5.75
N SER A 372 -9.06 14.12 -5.28
CA SER A 372 -9.22 14.88 -4.04
C SER A 372 -8.68 14.11 -2.82
N TYR A 373 -8.99 12.81 -2.70
CA TYR A 373 -8.47 11.96 -1.63
C TYR A 373 -6.94 11.90 -1.61
N ILE A 374 -6.31 11.84 -2.79
CA ILE A 374 -4.85 11.77 -2.94
C ILE A 374 -4.19 13.12 -2.64
N LEU A 375 -4.71 14.19 -3.26
CA LEU A 375 -4.10 15.53 -3.20
C LEU A 375 -4.28 16.18 -1.84
N PHE A 376 -5.46 16.07 -1.24
CA PHE A 376 -5.78 16.76 0.00
C PHE A 376 -5.39 15.96 1.25
N LYS A 377 -4.63 14.86 1.13
CA LYS A 377 -4.18 14.04 2.28
C LYS A 377 -3.22 14.80 3.21
N GLN A 378 -3.53 14.83 4.52
CA GLN A 378 -2.94 15.77 5.50
C GLN A 378 -2.16 15.13 6.66
N ASP A 379 -1.83 13.83 6.60
CA ASP A 379 -1.26 13.08 7.74
C ASP A 379 -0.06 13.78 8.40
N LEU A 380 0.84 14.37 7.59
CA LEU A 380 2.02 15.10 8.07
C LEU A 380 1.65 16.37 8.85
N ILE A 381 0.60 17.07 8.42
CA ILE A 381 0.14 18.31 9.06
C ILE A 381 -0.45 17.99 10.43
N LEU A 382 -1.29 16.95 10.51
CA LEU A 382 -1.90 16.49 11.76
C LEU A 382 -0.85 16.00 12.76
N MET A 383 0.16 15.25 12.28
CA MET A 383 1.28 14.82 13.11
C MET A 383 2.08 16.01 13.65
N ALA A 384 2.27 17.05 12.84
CA ALA A 384 2.95 18.27 13.26
C ALA A 384 2.14 19.06 14.29
N PHE A 385 0.80 19.16 14.15
CA PHE A 385 -0.05 19.77 15.19
C PHE A 385 0.12 19.06 16.53
N TYR A 386 0.07 17.73 16.54
CA TYR A 386 0.20 16.96 17.75
C TYR A 386 1.57 17.14 18.41
N LYS A 387 2.65 16.85 17.66
CA LYS A 387 4.01 16.84 18.22
C LYS A 387 4.49 18.22 18.68
N ASN A 388 4.17 19.28 17.94
CA ASN A 388 4.79 20.59 18.16
C ASN A 388 3.86 21.64 18.79
N CYS A 389 2.61 21.29 19.10
CA CYS A 389 1.64 22.25 19.64
C CYS A 389 0.68 21.60 20.64
N ASP A 390 -0.09 20.62 20.21
CA ASP A 390 -1.26 20.19 20.97
C ASP A 390 -0.86 19.22 22.10
N SER A 391 0.18 18.39 21.93
CA SER A 391 0.61 17.43 22.96
C SER A 391 0.97 18.09 24.30
N SER A 392 1.62 19.26 24.29
CA SER A 392 1.92 20.03 25.50
C SER A 392 0.68 20.70 26.09
N LEU A 393 -0.31 21.07 25.26
CA LEU A 393 -1.51 21.77 25.71
C LEU A 393 -2.57 20.81 26.28
N LEU A 394 -2.56 19.55 25.86
CA LEU A 394 -3.51 18.52 26.29
C LEU A 394 -3.48 18.21 27.80
N TYR A 395 -2.43 18.61 28.52
CA TYR A 395 -2.36 18.49 29.98
C TYR A 395 -3.24 19.52 30.70
N TYR A 396 -3.59 20.62 30.04
CA TYR A 396 -4.33 21.71 30.64
C TYR A 396 -5.83 21.60 30.35
N ASN A 397 -6.65 21.76 31.38
CA ASN A 397 -8.11 21.64 31.27
C ASN A 397 -8.73 22.72 30.38
N PHE A 398 -8.22 23.96 30.45
CA PHE A 398 -8.72 25.06 29.62
C PHE A 398 -8.67 24.72 28.12
N TYR A 399 -7.65 23.98 27.68
CA TYR A 399 -7.50 23.62 26.27
C TYR A 399 -8.53 22.57 25.84
N ARG A 400 -8.95 21.70 26.77
CA ARG A 400 -9.87 20.58 26.52
C ARG A 400 -11.35 20.96 26.64
N GLU A 401 -11.66 22.21 26.93
CA GLU A 401 -13.04 22.71 26.92
C GLU A 401 -13.65 22.61 25.51
N ASP A 402 -14.94 22.28 25.46
CA ASP A 402 -15.73 22.09 24.24
C ASP A 402 -15.64 23.28 23.27
N LYS A 403 -15.84 24.50 23.79
CA LYS A 403 -15.78 25.76 23.03
C LYS A 403 -14.38 26.01 22.47
N ASN A 404 -13.34 25.72 23.24
CA ASN A 404 -11.95 25.99 22.86
C ASN A 404 -11.45 24.99 21.81
N LEU A 405 -11.80 23.71 21.94
CA LEU A 405 -11.51 22.69 20.93
C LEU A 405 -12.24 22.97 19.62
N LEU A 406 -13.53 23.35 19.66
CA LEU A 406 -14.28 23.71 18.47
C LEU A 406 -13.70 24.96 17.80
N LYS A 407 -13.31 25.98 18.58
CA LYS A 407 -12.65 27.19 18.08
C LYS A 407 -11.32 26.86 17.41
N MET A 408 -10.49 26.01 18.03
CA MET A 408 -9.23 25.57 17.44
C MET A 408 -9.43 24.74 16.17
N PHE A 409 -10.45 23.87 16.13
CA PHE A 409 -10.82 23.13 14.94
C PHE A 409 -11.09 24.07 13.75
N TRP A 410 -11.92 25.11 13.92
CA TRP A 410 -12.23 26.04 12.84
C TRP A 410 -11.02 26.90 12.41
N LEU A 411 -10.16 27.31 13.36
CA LEU A 411 -8.93 28.03 13.04
C LEU A 411 -7.96 27.17 12.21
N ARG A 412 -7.83 25.88 12.57
CA ARG A 412 -7.04 24.90 11.85
C ARG A 412 -7.63 24.64 10.47
N PHE A 413 -8.94 24.41 10.38
CA PHE A 413 -9.66 24.24 9.12
C PHE A 413 -9.35 25.38 8.14
N ASN A 414 -9.57 26.64 8.55
CA ASN A 414 -9.32 27.80 7.70
C ASN A 414 -7.87 27.90 7.21
N SER A 415 -6.92 27.52 8.05
CA SER A 415 -5.48 27.61 7.72
C SER A 415 -5.04 26.50 6.78
N ILE A 416 -5.57 25.28 6.97
CA ILE A 416 -5.29 24.16 6.08
C ILE A 416 -6.01 24.33 4.75
N PHE A 417 -7.27 24.78 4.77
CA PHE A 417 -8.04 25.02 3.56
C PHE A 417 -7.34 26.06 2.65
N LYS A 418 -6.73 27.10 3.23
CA LYS A 418 -5.86 28.04 2.50
C LYS A 418 -4.61 27.42 1.86
N LEU A 419 -4.08 26.33 2.44
CA LEU A 419 -2.98 25.58 1.80
C LEU A 419 -3.53 24.64 0.71
N MET A 420 -4.70 24.03 0.95
CA MET A 420 -5.35 23.12 0.02
C MET A 420 -6.00 23.84 -1.17
N SER A 421 -6.15 25.16 -1.12
CA SER A 421 -6.58 25.96 -2.26
C SER A 421 -5.61 25.86 -3.45
N ILE A 422 -4.33 25.53 -3.21
CA ILE A 422 -3.32 25.32 -4.26
C ILE A 422 -3.68 24.09 -5.13
N PRO A 423 -3.78 22.85 -4.57
CA PRO A 423 -4.22 21.70 -5.36
C PRO A 423 -5.65 21.84 -5.91
N MET A 424 -6.55 22.49 -5.17
CA MET A 424 -7.90 22.78 -5.64
C MET A 424 -7.89 23.67 -6.90
N GLY A 425 -7.06 24.73 -6.91
CA GLY A 425 -6.88 25.60 -8.08
C GLY A 425 -6.32 24.85 -9.28
N ALA A 426 -5.36 23.95 -9.08
CA ALA A 426 -4.85 23.09 -10.16
C ALA A 426 -5.95 22.20 -10.75
N MET A 427 -6.80 21.59 -9.91
CA MET A 427 -7.96 20.82 -10.38
C MET A 427 -8.93 21.66 -11.18
N PHE A 428 -9.22 22.89 -10.75
CA PHE A 428 -10.08 23.81 -11.50
C PHE A 428 -9.51 24.14 -12.88
N ILE A 429 -8.23 24.50 -12.96
CA ILE A 429 -7.60 24.86 -14.24
C ILE A 429 -7.65 23.68 -15.21
N ILE A 430 -7.32 22.46 -14.74
CA ILE A 430 -7.38 21.25 -15.57
C ILE A 430 -8.81 21.00 -16.05
N TYR A 431 -9.78 21.02 -15.14
CA TYR A 431 -11.19 20.80 -15.48
C TYR A 431 -11.69 21.82 -16.50
N ILE A 432 -11.41 23.12 -16.29
CA ILE A 432 -11.79 24.19 -17.22
C ILE A 432 -11.15 23.97 -18.59
N GLY A 433 -9.87 23.58 -18.65
CA GLY A 433 -9.20 23.26 -19.91
C GLY A 433 -9.91 22.15 -20.69
N PHE A 434 -10.26 21.04 -20.03
CA PHE A 434 -11.04 19.97 -20.63
C PHE A 434 -12.45 20.43 -21.02
N ALA A 435 -13.13 21.20 -20.17
CA ALA A 435 -14.47 21.68 -20.43
C ALA A 435 -14.53 22.57 -21.67
N ILE A 436 -13.61 23.52 -21.80
CA ILE A 436 -13.52 24.42 -22.97
C ILE A 436 -13.33 23.63 -24.26
N LYS A 437 -12.40 22.66 -24.26
CA LYS A 437 -12.03 21.92 -25.47
C LYS A 437 -13.09 20.91 -25.92
N PHE A 438 -13.69 20.17 -24.98
CA PHE A 438 -14.49 18.98 -25.30
C PHE A 438 -15.98 19.12 -24.96
N LEU A 439 -16.36 19.98 -23.99
CA LEU A 439 -17.68 19.94 -23.38
C LEU A 439 -18.54 21.18 -23.69
N THR A 440 -17.96 22.28 -24.17
CA THR A 440 -18.69 23.54 -24.45
C THR A 440 -19.81 23.42 -25.48
N LYS A 441 -19.73 22.45 -26.39
CA LYS A 441 -20.74 22.21 -27.44
C LYS A 441 -21.82 21.20 -27.00
N THR A 442 -21.92 20.89 -25.71
CA THR A 442 -22.86 19.87 -25.19
C THR A 442 -23.82 20.49 -24.17
N ASP A 443 -25.00 19.89 -24.00
CA ASP A 443 -26.03 20.32 -23.03
C ASP A 443 -25.69 19.94 -21.57
N LEU A 444 -24.42 19.66 -21.26
CA LEU A 444 -23.96 19.22 -19.95
C LEU A 444 -23.79 20.40 -18.98
N ASN A 445 -24.04 20.15 -17.70
CA ASN A 445 -23.86 21.17 -16.66
C ASN A 445 -22.38 21.33 -16.30
N LEU A 446 -21.74 22.40 -16.81
CA LEU A 446 -20.32 22.65 -16.59
C LEU A 446 -19.99 23.32 -15.25
N THR A 447 -20.97 23.93 -14.58
CA THR A 447 -20.77 24.68 -13.33
C THR A 447 -20.84 23.78 -12.09
N LEU A 448 -21.69 22.76 -12.11
CA LEU A 448 -21.87 21.84 -10.99
C LEU A 448 -20.58 21.11 -10.59
N PRO A 449 -19.73 20.61 -11.51
CA PRO A 449 -18.45 20.00 -11.14
C PRO A 449 -17.47 20.97 -10.43
N ILE A 450 -17.53 22.26 -10.73
CA ILE A 450 -16.70 23.28 -10.05
C ILE A 450 -17.12 23.36 -8.57
N PHE A 451 -18.42 23.47 -8.31
CA PHE A 451 -18.94 23.45 -6.95
C PHE A 451 -18.61 22.12 -6.24
N TYR A 452 -18.67 21.01 -6.98
CA TYR A 452 -18.33 19.69 -6.47
C TYR A 452 -16.87 19.55 -6.05
N ILE A 453 -15.91 20.10 -6.81
CA ILE A 453 -14.49 20.13 -6.45
C ILE A 453 -14.29 20.93 -5.15
N LEU A 454 -14.95 22.09 -5.02
CA LEU A 454 -14.89 22.92 -3.81
C LEU A 454 -15.37 22.15 -2.57
N LEU A 455 -16.52 21.48 -2.68
CA LEU A 455 -17.06 20.67 -1.59
C LEU A 455 -16.15 19.50 -1.22
N ASN A 456 -15.54 18.84 -2.20
CA ASN A 456 -14.54 17.80 -1.92
C ASN A 456 -13.33 18.36 -1.17
N ALA A 457 -12.82 19.53 -1.55
CA ALA A 457 -11.72 20.17 -0.83
C ALA A 457 -12.08 20.49 0.64
N ILE A 458 -13.31 20.95 0.88
CA ILE A 458 -13.84 21.16 2.24
C ILE A 458 -13.91 19.83 2.98
N PHE A 459 -14.53 18.80 2.38
CA PHE A 459 -14.70 17.49 2.97
C PHE A 459 -13.37 16.86 3.38
N PHE A 460 -12.39 16.84 2.48
CA PHE A 460 -11.06 16.27 2.75
C PHE A 460 -10.18 17.14 3.67
N THR A 461 -10.63 18.34 4.01
CA THR A 461 -10.03 19.13 5.10
C THR A 461 -10.71 18.85 6.43
N VAL A 462 -12.04 18.75 6.44
CA VAL A 462 -12.83 18.49 7.66
C VAL A 462 -12.63 17.06 8.16
N LEU A 463 -12.67 16.06 7.28
CA LEU A 463 -12.62 14.65 7.67
C LEU A 463 -11.34 14.28 8.44
N PRO A 464 -10.11 14.62 7.98
CA PRO A 464 -8.89 14.31 8.74
C PRO A 464 -8.79 15.10 10.06
N LEU A 465 -9.28 16.34 10.11
CA LEU A 465 -9.36 17.11 11.36
C LEU A 465 -10.37 16.49 12.33
N PHE A 466 -11.54 16.08 11.85
CA PHE A 466 -12.54 15.38 12.63
C PHE A 466 -11.96 14.09 13.24
N GLN A 467 -11.26 13.29 12.42
CA GLN A 467 -10.52 12.12 12.88
C GLN A 467 -9.52 12.46 13.97
N TYR A 468 -8.77 13.54 13.80
CA TYR A 468 -7.76 13.99 14.73
C TYR A 468 -8.36 14.35 16.11
N TYR A 469 -9.42 15.17 16.14
CA TYR A 469 -10.05 15.60 17.39
C TYR A 469 -10.87 14.49 18.08
N ILE A 470 -11.61 13.68 17.32
CA ILE A 470 -12.45 12.63 17.91
C ILE A 470 -11.64 11.39 18.27
N ILE A 471 -10.81 10.90 17.36
CA ILE A 471 -10.12 9.63 17.56
C ILE A 471 -8.82 9.84 18.32
N GLN A 472 -8.07 10.93 18.09
CA GLN A 472 -6.71 11.15 18.57
C GLN A 472 -5.79 9.95 18.22
N PRO A 473 -5.10 9.98 17.07
CA PRO A 473 -4.46 8.77 16.55
C PRO A 473 -3.02 8.54 17.03
N PHE A 474 -2.44 9.51 17.72
CA PHE A 474 -1.02 9.55 18.08
C PHE A 474 -0.77 9.11 19.53
N ASP A 475 0.30 8.37 19.77
CA ASP A 475 0.80 8.09 21.13
C ASP A 475 1.70 9.21 21.65
N LYS A 476 2.23 9.08 22.88
CA LYS A 476 3.14 10.06 23.49
C LYS A 476 4.39 10.38 22.65
N GLU A 477 4.86 9.44 21.83
CA GLU A 477 6.00 9.63 20.92
C GLU A 477 5.57 10.25 19.56
N GLY A 478 4.27 10.51 19.40
CA GLY A 478 3.65 11.02 18.19
C GLY A 478 3.59 10.00 17.05
N LYS A 479 3.64 8.69 17.36
CA LYS A 479 3.45 7.60 16.38
C LYS A 479 1.97 7.26 16.24
N GLN A 480 1.53 7.05 15.01
CA GLN A 480 0.15 6.67 14.72
C GLN A 480 -0.10 5.20 15.15
N LYS A 481 -0.92 4.97 16.18
CA LYS A 481 -1.22 3.63 16.75
C LYS A 481 -2.69 3.20 16.66
N SER A 482 -3.58 4.12 16.27
CA SER A 482 -5.02 3.86 16.27
C SER A 482 -5.43 2.93 15.13
N VAL A 483 -5.77 1.68 15.46
CA VAL A 483 -6.30 0.69 14.51
C VAL A 483 -7.64 1.13 13.94
N VAL A 484 -8.48 1.80 14.74
CA VAL A 484 -9.76 2.38 14.27
C VAL A 484 -9.51 3.37 13.13
N LEU A 485 -8.49 4.21 13.25
CA LEU A 485 -8.15 5.15 12.18
C LEU A 485 -7.64 4.43 10.93
N VAL A 486 -6.82 3.38 11.09
CA VAL A 486 -6.30 2.58 9.97
C VAL A 486 -7.44 1.87 9.23
N LEU A 487 -8.34 1.20 9.95
CA LEU A 487 -9.52 0.55 9.37
C LEU A 487 -10.42 1.56 8.64
N MET A 488 -10.66 2.72 9.25
CA MET A 488 -11.47 3.75 8.63
C MET A 488 -10.80 4.33 7.37
N ASN A 489 -9.48 4.54 7.38
CA ASN A 489 -8.76 4.98 6.19
C ASN A 489 -8.79 3.93 5.06
N MET A 490 -8.71 2.64 5.39
CA MET A 490 -8.89 1.56 4.40
C MET A 490 -10.32 1.53 3.84
N PHE A 491 -11.33 1.71 4.70
CA PHE A 491 -12.72 1.79 4.27
C PHE A 491 -12.98 3.01 3.38
N LEU A 492 -12.47 4.18 3.74
CA LEU A 492 -12.55 5.40 2.93
C LEU A 492 -11.86 5.18 1.58
N TYR A 493 -10.66 4.60 1.57
CA TYR A 493 -9.96 4.24 0.35
C TYR A 493 -10.82 3.35 -0.56
N TYR A 494 -11.43 2.30 -0.01
CA TYR A 494 -12.32 1.41 -0.75
C TYR A 494 -13.54 2.15 -1.32
N ILE A 495 -14.21 2.98 -0.51
CA ILE A 495 -15.36 3.76 -0.96
C ILE A 495 -14.98 4.73 -2.08
N PHE A 496 -13.91 5.52 -1.92
CA PHE A 496 -13.57 6.55 -2.90
C PHE A 496 -13.11 5.97 -4.23
N ILE A 497 -12.40 4.82 -4.21
CA ILE A 497 -11.83 4.23 -5.43
C ILE A 497 -12.77 3.23 -6.10
N PHE A 498 -13.52 2.44 -5.34
CA PHE A 498 -14.38 1.39 -5.90
C PHE A 498 -15.87 1.69 -5.70
N GLY A 499 -16.26 2.10 -4.49
CA GLY A 499 -17.67 2.28 -4.13
C GLY A 499 -18.36 3.42 -4.88
N LEU A 500 -17.78 4.62 -4.86
CA LEU A 500 -18.36 5.81 -5.48
C LEU A 500 -18.44 5.70 -7.00
N PRO A 501 -17.41 5.24 -7.73
CA PRO A 501 -17.56 5.01 -9.18
C PRO A 501 -18.66 3.99 -9.51
N ALA A 502 -18.78 2.91 -8.73
CA ALA A 502 -19.83 1.90 -8.93
C ALA A 502 -21.25 2.42 -8.65
N LEU A 503 -21.40 3.36 -7.72
CA LEU A 503 -22.67 4.05 -7.47
C LEU A 503 -22.99 5.05 -8.58
N ALA A 504 -21.98 5.79 -9.03
CA ALA A 504 -22.15 6.84 -10.01
C ALA A 504 -22.62 6.29 -11.37
N THR A 505 -22.11 5.12 -11.79
CA THR A 505 -22.55 4.44 -13.01
C THR A 505 -24.01 4.00 -12.98
N LYS A 506 -24.60 3.74 -11.80
CA LYS A 506 -26.00 3.31 -11.64
C LYS A 506 -26.98 4.46 -11.55
N ILE A 507 -26.61 5.57 -10.90
CA ILE A 507 -27.53 6.64 -10.49
C ILE A 507 -27.47 7.84 -11.47
N GLY A 508 -26.42 7.93 -12.30
CA GLY A 508 -26.19 9.03 -13.23
C GLY A 508 -25.41 10.19 -12.59
N GLU A 509 -24.74 10.98 -13.42
CA GLU A 509 -23.64 11.87 -13.01
C GLU A 509 -24.13 13.06 -12.16
N ILE A 510 -25.24 13.70 -12.58
CA ILE A 510 -25.82 14.86 -11.89
C ILE A 510 -26.35 14.47 -10.51
N LYS A 511 -27.16 13.40 -10.45
CA LYS A 511 -27.72 12.89 -9.20
C LYS A 511 -26.61 12.48 -8.24
N PHE A 512 -25.57 11.82 -8.75
CA PHE A 512 -24.40 11.46 -7.97
C PHE A 512 -23.72 12.69 -7.34
N MET A 513 -23.41 13.73 -8.13
CA MET A 513 -22.79 14.96 -7.61
C MET A 513 -23.67 15.63 -6.55
N LEU A 514 -24.99 15.70 -6.76
CA LEU A 514 -25.91 16.31 -5.80
C LEU A 514 -25.99 15.53 -4.49
N ILE A 515 -26.15 14.20 -4.55
CA ILE A 515 -26.22 13.33 -3.36
C ILE A 515 -24.95 13.47 -2.53
N ILE A 516 -23.77 13.40 -3.17
CA ILE A 516 -22.49 13.54 -2.45
C ILE A 516 -22.32 14.96 -1.91
N SER A 517 -22.76 15.98 -2.65
CA SER A 517 -22.70 17.37 -2.18
C SER A 517 -23.54 17.58 -0.91
N ILE A 518 -24.77 17.06 -0.88
CA ILE A 518 -25.66 17.09 0.29
C ILE A 518 -25.03 16.35 1.46
N PHE A 519 -24.46 15.15 1.20
CA PHE A 519 -23.76 14.37 2.21
C PHE A 519 -22.59 15.15 2.83
N ILE A 520 -21.78 15.83 2.01
CA ILE A 520 -20.63 16.62 2.49
C ILE A 520 -21.12 17.74 3.42
N ILE A 521 -22.14 18.49 3.01
CA ILE A 521 -22.68 19.60 3.82
C ILE A 521 -23.22 19.07 5.15
N ALA A 522 -24.00 18.00 5.12
CA ALA A 522 -24.51 17.34 6.33
C ALA A 522 -23.38 16.85 7.23
N PHE A 523 -22.33 16.25 6.65
CA PHE A 523 -21.16 15.77 7.38
C PHE A 523 -20.39 16.89 8.07
N VAL A 524 -20.22 18.06 7.45
CA VAL A 524 -19.54 19.21 8.08
C VAL A 524 -20.30 19.69 9.32
N GLY A 525 -21.63 19.78 9.24
CA GLY A 525 -22.48 20.12 10.38
C GLY A 525 -22.37 19.08 11.50
N LEU A 526 -22.51 17.80 11.13
CA LEU A 526 -22.41 16.67 12.07
C LEU A 526 -21.02 16.59 12.73
N ALA A 527 -19.94 16.77 11.97
CA ALA A 527 -18.57 16.76 12.48
C ALA A 527 -18.36 17.87 13.52
N SER A 528 -18.87 19.07 13.24
CA SER A 528 -18.78 20.20 14.17
C SER A 528 -19.52 19.92 15.48
N PHE A 529 -20.73 19.38 15.40
CA PHE A 529 -21.51 18.98 16.57
C PHE A 529 -20.83 17.88 17.39
N LEU A 530 -20.33 16.84 16.72
CA LEU A 530 -19.64 15.73 17.38
C LEU A 530 -18.34 16.18 18.06
N ILE A 531 -17.57 17.08 17.42
CA ILE A 531 -16.35 17.64 18.03
C ILE A 531 -16.71 18.41 19.30
N TYR A 532 -17.71 19.30 19.24
CA TYR A 532 -18.17 20.04 20.40
C TYR A 532 -18.55 19.10 21.57
N LYS A 533 -19.30 18.04 21.29
CA LYS A 533 -19.83 17.13 22.33
C LYS A 533 -18.81 16.11 22.85
N PHE A 534 -17.97 15.54 21.98
CA PHE A 534 -17.16 14.36 22.31
C PHE A 534 -15.66 14.62 22.38
N ALA A 535 -15.12 15.61 21.67
CA ALA A 535 -13.68 15.89 21.69
C ALA A 535 -13.13 16.17 23.10
N PRO A 536 -13.83 16.85 24.03
CA PRO A 536 -13.35 17.03 25.41
C PRO A 536 -13.01 15.72 26.14
N LYS A 537 -13.73 14.63 25.83
CA LYS A 537 -13.56 13.32 26.46
C LYS A 537 -12.53 12.46 25.73
N THR A 538 -12.45 12.58 24.41
CA THR A 538 -11.65 11.68 23.56
C THR A 538 -10.29 12.25 23.16
N PHE A 539 -10.17 13.58 23.06
CA PHE A 539 -8.94 14.28 22.69
C PHE A 539 -8.01 14.41 23.91
N LYS A 540 -7.37 13.29 24.26
CA LYS A 540 -6.43 13.20 25.38
C LYS A 540 -5.20 12.40 24.97
N ILE A 541 -4.12 12.55 25.73
CA ILE A 541 -2.88 11.79 25.51
C ILE A 541 -3.16 10.32 25.77
N LYS A 542 -2.93 9.48 24.75
CA LYS A 542 -2.98 8.03 24.88
C LYS A 542 -1.61 7.52 25.32
N GLN A 543 -1.63 6.67 26.35
CA GLN A 543 -0.44 5.96 26.81
C GLN A 543 -0.02 4.88 25.81
#